data_AF-A0A7C0ZFI0-F1
#
_entry.id   AF-A0A7C0ZFI0-F1
#
_cell.length_a   1.000
_cell.length_b   1.000
_cell.length_c   1.000
_cell.angle_alpha   90.00
_cell.angle_beta   90.00
_cell.angle_gamma   90.00
#
_symmetry.space_group_name_H-M   'P 1'
#
loop_
_entity.id
_entity.type
_entity.pdbx_description
1 polymer ?
#
loop_
_entity_poly.entity_id
_entity_poly.type
_entity_poly.pdbx_seq_one_letter_code
_entity_poly.pdbx_strand_id
1 'polypeptide(L)'
;MAKEIGVLVVGVGFVVVVGYNLLVTRLAGLAYREAIISVIIGSSSHFEIAIATAVSLYGVGSQAALGTTMGLFWEVPVMLSLVYLGRWLRDKGFWAAPVEAISTPASSRAHSSHPNNLNP
;
A
#
# COMPACT_ATOMS: atom_id res chain seq x y z
N MET A 1 -1.42 18.55 26.80
CA MET A 1 -0.41 17.51 27.09
C MET A 1 -0.80 16.13 26.54
N ALA A 2 -1.92 15.50 26.95
CA ALA A 2 -2.26 14.14 26.49
C ALA A 2 -2.49 13.98 24.95
N LYS A 3 -3.03 15.02 24.29
CA LYS A 3 -3.28 14.99 22.83
C LYS A 3 -2.01 14.94 21.98
N GLU A 4 -0.93 15.61 22.40
CA GLU A 4 0.33 15.62 21.64
C GLU A 4 1.08 14.29 21.76
N ILE A 5 1.01 13.67 22.94
CA ILE A 5 1.62 12.37 23.20
C ILE A 5 0.99 11.28 22.32
N GLY A 6 -0.34 11.29 22.16
CA GLY A 6 -1.03 10.33 21.30
C GLY A 6 -0.61 10.43 19.83
N VAL A 7 -0.52 11.66 19.30
CA VAL A 7 -0.08 11.89 17.90
C VAL A 7 1.38 11.48 17.70
N LEU A 8 2.25 11.77 18.66
CA LEU A 8 3.65 11.38 18.60
C LEU A 8 3.83 9.86 18.61
N VAL A 9 3.11 9.14 19.47
CA VAL A 9 3.20 7.68 19.54
C VAL A 9 2.74 7.03 18.23
N VAL A 10 1.61 7.48 17.67
CA VAL A 10 1.10 6.95 16.39
C VAL A 10 2.03 7.30 15.23
N GLY A 11 2.49 8.55 15.15
CA GLY A 11 3.40 8.99 14.10
C GLY A 11 4.76 8.27 14.14
N VAL A 12 5.35 8.11 15.33
CA VAL A 12 6.62 7.39 15.50
C VAL A 12 6.44 5.90 15.17
N GLY A 13 5.37 5.27 15.66
CA GLY A 13 5.05 3.88 15.34
C GLY A 13 4.91 3.66 13.83
N PHE A 14 4.19 4.55 13.15
CA PHE A 14 4.02 4.51 11.70
C PHE A 14 5.37 4.62 10.96
N VAL A 15 6.21 5.61 11.31
CA VAL A 15 7.52 5.79 10.67
C VAL A 15 8.43 4.58 10.90
N VAL A 16 8.39 3.97 12.09
CA VAL A 16 9.16 2.76 12.40
C VAL A 16 8.69 1.58 11.54
N VAL A 17 7.38 1.35 11.42
CA VAL A 17 6.82 0.26 10.61
C VAL A 17 7.08 0.48 9.12
N VAL A 18 6.91 1.70 8.62
CA VAL A 18 7.23 2.06 7.23
C VAL A 18 8.71 1.84 6.94
N GLY A 19 9.59 2.32 7.83
CA GLY A 19 11.03 2.12 7.72
C GLY A 19 11.39 0.63 7.71
N TYR A 20 10.80 -0.15 8.61
CA TYR A 20 10.97 -1.60 8.66
C TYR A 20 10.54 -2.27 7.34
N ASN A 21 9.33 -2.00 6.84
CA ASN A 21 8.86 -2.55 5.56
C ASN A 21 9.74 -2.11 4.38
N LEU A 22 10.23 -0.88 4.36
CA LEU A 22 11.18 -0.39 3.35
C LEU A 22 12.50 -1.15 3.39
N LEU A 23 13.05 -1.41 4.58
CA LEU A 23 14.26 -2.20 4.73
C LEU A 23 14.02 -3.65 4.30
N VAL A 24 12.93 -4.28 4.74
CA VAL A 24 12.61 -5.67 4.39
C VAL A 24 12.44 -5.82 2.88
N THR A 25 11.70 -4.92 2.23
CA THR A 25 11.51 -4.99 0.77
C THR A 25 12.79 -4.74 -0.02
N ARG A 26 13.68 -3.88 0.49
CA ARG A 26 15.01 -3.67 -0.08
C ARG A 26 15.90 -4.91 0.08
N LEU A 27 15.93 -5.51 1.27
CA LEU A 27 16.70 -6.72 1.55
C LEU A 27 16.17 -7.94 0.76
N ALA A 28 14.87 -8.01 0.54
CA ALA A 28 14.23 -9.02 -0.28
C ALA A 28 14.45 -8.82 -1.80
N GLY A 29 15.05 -7.71 -2.23
CA GLY A 29 15.35 -7.45 -3.64
C GLY A 29 14.11 -7.32 -4.54
N LEU A 30 12.95 -6.93 -3.96
CA LEU A 30 11.70 -6.80 -4.69
C LEU A 30 11.78 -5.64 -5.71
N ALA A 31 11.17 -5.83 -6.88
CA ALA A 31 11.01 -4.73 -7.82
C ALA A 31 9.98 -3.73 -7.29
N TYR A 32 10.05 -2.49 -7.79
CA TYR A 32 9.22 -1.38 -7.29
C TYR A 32 7.73 -1.73 -7.23
N ARG A 33 7.20 -2.45 -8.23
CA ARG A 33 5.76 -2.74 -8.35
C ARG A 33 5.26 -3.58 -7.20
N GLU A 34 5.98 -4.64 -6.83
CA GLU A 34 5.64 -5.50 -5.71
C GLU A 34 6.01 -4.82 -4.39
N ALA A 35 7.21 -4.24 -4.31
CA ALA A 35 7.74 -3.61 -3.10
C ALA A 35 6.83 -2.50 -2.58
N ILE A 36 6.34 -1.60 -3.45
CA ILE A 36 5.50 -0.49 -3.01
C ILE A 36 4.14 -0.97 -2.50
N ILE A 37 3.56 -2.00 -3.13
CA ILE A 37 2.29 -2.60 -2.69
C ILE A 37 2.50 -3.25 -1.32
N SER A 38 3.59 -4.01 -1.15
CA SER A 38 3.93 -4.63 0.13
C SER A 38 4.17 -3.60 1.24
N VAL A 39 4.87 -2.50 0.97
CA VAL A 39 5.11 -1.43 1.95
C VAL A 39 3.81 -0.74 2.35
N ILE A 40 2.95 -0.41 1.38
CA ILE A 40 1.66 0.24 1.65
C ILE A 40 0.76 -0.68 2.47
N ILE A 41 0.58 -1.93 2.05
CA ILE A 41 -0.28 -2.90 2.78
C ILE A 41 0.30 -3.20 4.16
N GLY A 42 1.61 -3.49 4.24
CA GLY A 42 2.28 -3.84 5.49
C GLY A 42 2.38 -2.68 6.49
N SER A 43 2.19 -1.44 6.05
CA SER A 43 2.16 -0.26 6.92
C SER A 43 0.74 0.25 7.20
N SER A 44 -0.29 -0.32 6.55
CA SER A 44 -1.68 0.13 6.67
C SER A 44 -2.38 -0.43 7.89
N SER A 45 -3.00 0.45 8.67
CA SER A 45 -3.90 0.07 9.75
C SER A 45 -5.32 -0.13 9.22
N HIS A 46 -5.96 -1.27 9.54
CA HIS A 46 -7.31 -1.58 9.06
C HIS A 46 -8.39 -0.91 9.93
N PHE A 47 -8.57 0.40 9.74
CA PHE A 47 -9.55 1.21 10.49
C PHE A 47 -11.00 0.76 10.32
N GLU A 48 -11.32 0.07 9.22
CA GLU A 48 -12.66 -0.44 8.96
C GLU A 48 -13.11 -1.44 10.05
N ILE A 49 -12.24 -2.38 10.41
CA ILE A 49 -12.50 -3.34 11.49
C ILE A 49 -12.46 -2.63 12.86
N ALA A 50 -11.62 -1.61 13.02
CA ALA A 50 -11.54 -0.83 14.26
C ALA A 50 -12.84 -0.04 14.52
N ILE A 51 -13.42 0.58 13.50
CA ILE A 51 -14.70 1.29 13.62
C ILE A 51 -15.84 0.29 13.85
N ALA A 52 -15.86 -0.83 13.11
CA ALA A 52 -16.86 -1.88 13.29
C ALA A 52 -16.87 -2.41 14.72
N THR A 53 -15.70 -2.77 15.27
CA THR A 53 -15.58 -3.25 16.65
C THR A 53 -15.93 -2.17 17.68
N ALA A 54 -15.53 -0.92 17.47
CA ALA A 54 -15.87 0.19 18.35
C ALA A 54 -17.39 0.42 18.42
N VAL A 55 -18.07 0.38 17.27
CA VAL A 55 -19.53 0.51 17.19
C VAL A 55 -20.23 -0.71 17.78
N SER A 56 -19.75 -1.94 17.51
CA SER A 56 -20.35 -3.17 18.03
C SER A 56 -20.23 -3.30 19.54
N LEU A 57 -19.13 -2.86 20.14
CA LEU A 57 -18.88 -3.01 21.58
C LEU A 57 -19.37 -1.80 22.41
N TYR A 58 -19.19 -0.59 21.89
CA TYR A 58 -19.44 0.65 22.65
C TYR A 58 -20.62 1.46 22.11
N GLY A 59 -21.19 1.09 20.97
CA GLY A 59 -22.30 1.80 20.32
C GLY A 59 -21.84 3.01 19.51
N VAL A 60 -22.71 3.46 18.59
CA VAL A 60 -22.45 4.52 17.59
C VAL A 60 -22.14 5.91 18.18
N GLY A 61 -22.65 6.23 19.38
CA GLY A 61 -22.47 7.53 20.03
C GLY A 61 -21.31 7.61 21.02
N SER A 62 -20.52 6.54 21.14
CA SER A 62 -19.46 6.47 22.15
C SER A 62 -18.22 7.29 21.75
N GLN A 63 -17.46 7.72 22.76
CA GLN A 63 -16.16 8.35 22.55
C GLN A 63 -15.15 7.39 21.87
N ALA A 64 -15.33 6.07 22.03
CA ALA A 64 -14.54 5.06 21.35
C ALA A 64 -14.79 5.09 19.83
N ALA A 65 -16.07 5.08 19.40
CA ALA A 65 -16.43 5.16 17.99
C ALA A 65 -15.94 6.47 17.33
N LEU A 66 -16.08 7.60 18.03
CA LEU A 66 -15.57 8.90 17.56
C LEU A 66 -14.04 8.95 17.49
N GLY A 67 -13.34 8.31 18.43
CA GLY A 67 -11.88 8.22 18.41
C GLY A 67 -11.36 7.46 17.18
N THR A 68 -12.00 6.33 16.84
CA THR A 68 -11.62 5.53 15.66
C THR A 68 -11.88 6.23 14.33
N THR A 69 -12.97 6.97 14.19
CA THR A 69 -13.24 7.73 12.95
C THR A 69 -12.33 8.94 12.80
N MET A 70 -12.00 9.62 13.91
CA MET A 70 -11.03 10.71 13.91
C MET A 70 -9.61 10.24 13.57
N GLY A 71 -9.25 9.02 13.94
CA GLY A 71 -7.99 8.39 13.53
C GLY A 71 -7.86 8.25 12.01
N LEU A 72 -8.95 7.96 11.29
CA LEU A 72 -8.94 7.84 9.83
C LEU A 72 -8.58 9.16 9.13
N PHE A 73 -9.01 10.31 9.67
CA PHE A 73 -8.64 11.61 9.11
C PHE A 73 -7.15 11.87 9.11
N TRP A 74 -6.41 11.26 10.04
CA TRP A 74 -4.95 11.32 10.07
C TRP A 74 -4.31 10.25 9.16
N GLU A 75 -4.89 9.05 9.11
CA GLU A 75 -4.31 7.94 8.34
C GLU A 75 -4.31 8.20 6.83
N VAL A 76 -5.39 8.77 6.30
CA VAL A 76 -5.52 9.06 4.85
C VAL A 76 -4.41 9.97 4.32
N PRO A 77 -4.14 11.17 4.89
CA PRO A 77 -3.05 12.03 4.43
C PRO A 77 -1.66 11.39 4.64
N VAL A 78 -1.48 10.59 5.68
CA VAL A 78 -0.24 9.86 5.93
C VAL A 78 0.02 8.80 4.85
N MET A 79 -1.00 8.03 4.46
CA MET A 79 -0.88 7.05 3.38
C MET A 79 -0.61 7.70 2.02
N LEU A 80 -1.27 8.83 1.72
CA LEU A 80 -0.95 9.60 0.51
C LEU A 80 0.51 10.06 0.52
N SER A 81 1.01 10.54 1.66
CA SER A 81 2.41 10.94 1.83
C SER A 81 3.38 9.77 1.59
N LEU A 82 3.01 8.56 2.03
CA LEU A 82 3.79 7.34 1.76
C LEU A 82 3.83 6.99 0.27
N VAL A 83 2.73 7.18 -0.48
CA VAL A 83 2.72 6.99 -1.94
C VAL A 83 3.65 7.99 -2.62
N TYR A 84 3.63 9.25 -2.22
CA TYR A 84 4.58 10.26 -2.72
C TYR A 84 6.02 9.90 -2.38
N LEU A 85 6.28 9.44 -1.16
CA LEU A 85 7.60 8.96 -0.74
C LEU A 85 8.06 7.76 -1.58
N GLY A 86 7.18 6.78 -1.83
CA GLY A 86 7.47 5.63 -2.69
C GLY A 86 7.82 6.03 -4.12
N ARG A 87 7.07 6.97 -4.69
CA ARG A 87 7.34 7.53 -6.03
C ARG A 87 8.69 8.26 -6.06
N TRP A 88 9.01 9.03 -5.03
CA TRP A 88 10.31 9.69 -4.91
C TRP A 88 11.47 8.70 -4.74
N LEU A 89 11.28 7.62 -3.98
CA LEU A 89 12.26 6.54 -3.81
C LEU A 89 12.50 5.76 -5.10
N ARG A 90 11.45 5.57 -5.92
CA ARG A 90 11.56 5.01 -7.27
C ARG A 90 12.46 5.85 -8.16
N ASP A 91 12.24 7.15 -8.20
CA ASP A 91 13.03 8.08 -9.03
C ASP A 91 14.51 8.10 -8.62
N LYS A 92 14.81 7.76 -7.36
CA LYS A 92 16.18 7.59 -6.84
C LYS A 92 16.78 6.20 -7.06
N GLY A 93 16.07 5.28 -7.70
CA GLY A 93 16.56 3.91 -7.93
C GLY A 93 16.70 3.09 -6.64
N PHE A 94 15.87 3.34 -5.61
CA PHE A 94 15.95 2.64 -4.34
C PHE A 94 15.64 1.12 -4.46
N TRP A 95 14.79 0.72 -5.40
CA TRP A 95 14.48 -0.68 -5.68
C TRP A 95 15.01 -1.12 -7.05
N ALA A 96 15.20 -2.43 -7.22
CA ALA A 96 15.66 -3.03 -8.46
C ALA A 96 14.63 -2.84 -9.61
N ALA A 97 15.14 -2.85 -10.85
CA ALA A 97 14.39 -2.69 -12.10
C ALA A 97 13.28 -3.77 -12.27
N PRO A 98 12.30 -3.53 -13.17
CA PRO A 98 10.98 -4.17 -13.15
C PRO A 98 11.01 -5.70 -13.25
N VAL A 99 10.12 -6.37 -12.50
CA VAL A 99 9.74 -7.77 -12.80
C VAL A 99 8.84 -7.74 -14.04
N GLU A 100 9.45 -7.86 -15.21
CA GLU A 100 8.78 -7.93 -16.52
C GLU A 100 8.01 -9.26 -16.77
N ALA A 101 7.68 -10.06 -15.73
CA ALA A 101 7.44 -11.50 -15.92
C ALA A 101 6.15 -12.10 -15.33
N ILE A 102 5.17 -11.33 -14.84
CA ILE A 102 3.94 -11.94 -14.23
C ILE A 102 2.65 -11.64 -15.02
N SER A 103 2.67 -10.84 -16.10
CA SER A 103 1.43 -10.53 -16.85
C SER A 103 1.52 -10.55 -18.37
N THR A 104 2.50 -11.23 -18.96
CA THR A 104 2.34 -11.66 -20.36
C THR A 104 1.72 -13.05 -20.37
N PRO A 105 0.39 -13.23 -20.44
CA PRO A 105 -0.12 -14.43 -21.05
C PRO A 105 0.38 -14.38 -22.50
N ALA A 106 1.21 -15.34 -22.86
CA ALA A 106 1.65 -15.56 -24.24
C ALA A 106 0.48 -16.03 -25.12
N SER A 107 -0.60 -15.25 -25.25
CA SER A 107 -1.82 -15.65 -25.99
C SER A 107 -2.45 -14.56 -26.86
N SER A 108 -1.67 -13.64 -27.42
CA SER A 108 -2.17 -12.70 -28.45
C SER A 108 -1.34 -12.67 -29.75
N ARG A 109 -0.31 -13.53 -29.90
CA ARG A 109 0.47 -13.67 -31.15
C ARG A 109 0.23 -14.97 -31.92
N ALA A 110 -0.93 -15.61 -31.71
CA ALA A 110 -1.38 -16.75 -32.52
C ALA A 110 -2.57 -16.39 -33.42
N HIS A 111 -2.68 -15.11 -33.83
CA HIS A 111 -3.70 -14.64 -34.77
C HIS A 111 -3.05 -14.08 -36.04
N SER A 112 -2.24 -14.89 -36.74
CA SER A 112 -1.73 -14.52 -38.08
C SER A 112 -1.16 -15.70 -38.89
N SER A 113 -1.82 -16.86 -38.90
CA SER A 113 -1.44 -17.92 -39.85
C SER A 113 -2.66 -18.70 -40.35
N HIS A 114 -3.50 -18.04 -41.16
CA HIS A 114 -4.30 -18.72 -42.16
C HIS A 114 -3.81 -18.27 -43.54
N PRO A 115 -3.07 -19.10 -44.29
CA PRO A 115 -2.68 -18.76 -45.64
C PRO A 115 -3.91 -18.87 -46.54
N ASN A 116 -4.47 -17.73 -46.93
CA ASN A 116 -5.51 -17.66 -47.95
C ASN A 116 -4.88 -17.90 -49.33
N ASN A 117 -4.72 -19.18 -49.69
CA ASN A 117 -4.44 -19.62 -51.05
C ASN A 117 -5.76 -19.62 -51.83
N LEU A 118 -6.05 -18.50 -52.48
CA LEU A 118 -6.91 -18.44 -53.65
C LEU A 118 -5.98 -18.30 -54.87
N ASN A 119 -5.71 -19.42 -55.53
CA ASN A 119 -5.15 -19.46 -56.88
C ASN A 119 -6.27 -19.05 -57.88
N PRO A 120 -5.94 -18.44 -59.04
CA PRO A 120 -6.85 -17.61 -59.84
C PRO A 120 -7.94 -18.38 -60.59
#